data_AF-A0A6L6CYJ3-F1
#
_entry.id   AF-A0A6L6CYJ3-F1
#
_cell.length_a   1.000
_cell.length_b   1.000
_cell.length_c   1.000
_cell.angle_alpha   90.00
_cell.angle_beta   90.00
_cell.angle_gamma   90.00
#
_symmetry.space_group_name_H-M   'P 1'
#
loop_
_entity.id
_entity.type
_entity.pdbx_description
1 polymer ?
#
loop_
_entity_poly.entity_id
_entity_poly.type
_entity_poly.pdbx_seq_one_letter_code
_entity_poly.pdbx_strand_id
1 'polypeptide(L)'
;MSVQRPPAGSIPTSPGSYQFKDDLGRVIYVGKASNLRQRLSNYFQDPAQLHPRTAAMVQTAQSVEWIEVRNEVEALILEHSLIKQHHPRFNVRLRDDKSYPFLAVTVDEDYPRAVVMRGTKRKGTRYFGPYPHAWAIRETLDLLLRTFPVRTCSQGKFNQHKRLGRPCLLFHIEKCSGPCVGEVQPEVYADHVAQL
;
A
#
# COMPACT_ATOMS: atom_id res chain seq x y z
N MET A 1 -29.33 -13.29 -15.72
CA MET A 1 -29.04 -12.75 -17.08
C MET A 1 -27.61 -12.25 -17.08
N SER A 2 -26.72 -12.62 -18.01
CA SER A 2 -25.32 -12.15 -17.97
C SER A 2 -25.22 -10.61 -17.95
N VAL A 3 -24.14 -10.09 -17.35
CA VAL A 3 -23.88 -8.65 -17.27
C VAL A 3 -24.01 -7.98 -18.64
N GLN A 4 -24.83 -6.94 -18.70
CA GLN A 4 -24.97 -6.14 -19.91
C GLN A 4 -23.84 -5.11 -20.00
N ARG A 5 -23.39 -4.83 -21.22
CA ARG A 5 -22.38 -3.80 -21.48
C ARG A 5 -22.91 -2.44 -21.02
N PRO A 6 -22.24 -1.74 -20.08
CA PRO A 6 -22.62 -0.39 -19.72
C PRO A 6 -22.55 0.53 -20.95
N PRO A 7 -23.39 1.59 -21.03
CA PRO A 7 -23.32 2.56 -22.12
C PRO A 7 -21.89 3.08 -22.30
N ALA A 8 -21.40 3.14 -23.55
CA ALA A 8 -19.98 3.44 -23.82
C ALA A 8 -19.50 4.78 -23.24
N GLY A 9 -20.42 5.75 -23.06
CA GLY A 9 -20.13 7.05 -22.45
C GLY A 9 -20.13 7.05 -20.92
N SER A 10 -20.69 6.04 -20.25
CA SER A 10 -20.78 6.01 -18.79
C SER A 10 -19.49 5.56 -18.12
N ILE A 11 -18.60 4.89 -18.87
CA ILE A 11 -17.32 4.41 -18.35
C ILE A 11 -16.24 5.50 -18.56
N PRO A 12 -15.59 5.97 -17.49
CA PRO A 12 -14.55 6.99 -17.58
C PRO A 12 -13.27 6.42 -18.20
N THR A 13 -12.39 7.31 -18.68
CA THR A 13 -11.07 6.96 -19.22
C THR A 13 -9.96 7.07 -18.17
N SER A 14 -10.31 7.43 -16.94
CA SER A 14 -9.42 7.54 -15.78
C SER A 14 -8.92 6.17 -15.31
N PRO A 15 -7.82 6.13 -14.54
CA PRO A 15 -7.38 4.93 -13.87
C PRO A 15 -8.34 4.56 -12.74
N GLY A 16 -8.45 3.27 -12.45
CA GLY A 16 -9.41 2.77 -11.46
C GLY A 16 -9.31 1.28 -11.19
N SER A 17 -10.06 0.83 -10.19
CA SER A 17 -10.35 -0.59 -9.98
C SER A 17 -11.80 -0.88 -10.31
N TYR A 18 -12.08 -2.02 -10.92
CA TYR A 18 -13.41 -2.49 -11.28
C TYR A 18 -13.72 -3.85 -10.67
N GLN A 19 -15.00 -4.10 -10.39
CA GLN A 19 -15.49 -5.30 -9.73
C GLN A 19 -16.66 -5.87 -10.53
N PHE A 20 -16.57 -7.14 -10.91
CA PHE A 20 -17.72 -7.89 -11.42
C PHE A 20 -18.42 -8.59 -10.26
N LYS A 21 -19.74 -8.52 -10.22
CA LYS A 21 -20.58 -9.10 -9.17
C LYS A 21 -21.58 -10.09 -9.74
N ASP A 22 -21.96 -11.09 -8.95
CA ASP A 22 -23.05 -12.01 -9.29
C ASP A 22 -24.43 -11.45 -8.93
N ASP A 23 -25.47 -12.28 -9.07
CA ASP A 23 -26.88 -11.99 -8.79
C ASP A 23 -27.16 -11.68 -7.32
N LEU A 24 -26.35 -12.21 -6.42
CA LEU A 24 -26.41 -11.92 -4.99
C LEU A 24 -25.55 -10.70 -4.60
N GLY A 25 -24.99 -9.99 -5.58
CA GLY A 25 -24.12 -8.83 -5.34
C GLY A 25 -22.74 -9.18 -4.81
N ARG A 26 -22.33 -10.46 -4.81
CA ARG A 26 -21.01 -10.88 -4.34
C ARG A 26 -19.97 -10.55 -5.39
N VAL A 27 -18.85 -9.97 -4.95
CA VAL A 27 -17.71 -9.69 -5.85
C VAL A 27 -17.07 -11.01 -6.28
N ILE A 28 -17.17 -11.33 -7.58
CA ILE A 28 -16.66 -12.57 -8.16
C ILE A 28 -15.32 -12.37 -8.88
N TYR A 29 -15.01 -11.14 -9.29
CA TYR A 29 -13.74 -10.75 -9.89
C TYR A 29 -13.44 -9.27 -9.61
N VAL A 30 -12.16 -8.95 -9.41
CA VAL A 30 -11.64 -7.58 -9.27
C VAL A 30 -10.48 -7.40 -10.24
N GLY A 31 -10.40 -6.24 -10.89
CA GLY A 31 -9.25 -5.84 -11.69
C GLY A 31 -8.88 -4.36 -11.53
N LYS A 32 -7.75 -3.97 -12.10
CA LYS A 32 -7.30 -2.58 -12.24
C LYS A 32 -7.16 -2.16 -13.71
N ALA A 33 -7.25 -0.86 -13.97
CA ALA A 33 -7.01 -0.28 -15.28
C ALA A 33 -6.32 1.09 -15.16
N SER A 34 -5.44 1.40 -16.11
CA SER A 34 -4.98 2.77 -16.36
C SER A 34 -6.03 3.58 -17.14
N ASN A 35 -6.85 2.89 -17.95
CA ASN A 35 -8.01 3.44 -18.64
C ASN A 35 -9.19 2.46 -18.48
N LEU A 36 -10.15 2.82 -17.62
CA LEU A 36 -11.30 1.97 -17.29
C LEU A 36 -12.14 1.62 -18.54
N ARG A 37 -12.44 2.60 -19.41
CA ARG A 37 -13.22 2.39 -20.64
C ARG A 37 -12.58 1.37 -21.57
N GLN A 38 -11.30 1.55 -21.88
CA GLN A 38 -10.57 0.64 -22.76
C GLN A 38 -10.54 -0.76 -22.17
N ARG A 39 -10.24 -0.88 -20.87
CA ARG A 39 -10.13 -2.18 -20.20
C ARG A 39 -11.46 -2.91 -20.11
N LEU A 40 -12.54 -2.23 -19.72
CA LEU A 40 -13.86 -2.83 -19.56
C LEU A 40 -14.46 -3.23 -20.91
N SER A 41 -14.22 -2.46 -21.98
CA SER A 41 -14.70 -2.78 -23.32
C SER A 41 -14.21 -4.15 -23.82
N ASN A 42 -13.01 -4.58 -23.41
CA ASN A 42 -12.45 -5.88 -23.80
C ASN A 42 -13.25 -7.07 -23.24
N TYR A 43 -13.99 -6.91 -22.14
CA TYR A 43 -14.81 -8.00 -21.58
C TYR A 43 -16.13 -8.21 -22.32
N PHE A 44 -16.55 -7.24 -23.14
CA PHE A 44 -17.80 -7.27 -23.90
C PHE A 44 -17.58 -7.53 -25.40
N GLN A 45 -16.42 -8.08 -25.76
CA GLN A 45 -16.17 -8.63 -27.10
C GLN A 45 -16.87 -9.98 -27.27
N ASP A 46 -16.80 -10.55 -28.47
CA ASP A 46 -17.32 -11.88 -28.74
C ASP A 46 -16.75 -12.89 -27.73
N PRO A 47 -17.59 -13.64 -26.97
CA PRO A 47 -17.13 -14.67 -26.04
C PRO A 47 -16.16 -15.68 -26.64
N ALA A 48 -16.24 -15.97 -27.94
CA ALA A 48 -15.31 -16.87 -28.64
C ALA A 48 -13.87 -16.33 -28.70
N GLN A 49 -13.69 -15.00 -28.59
CA GLN A 49 -12.39 -14.34 -28.58
C GLN A 49 -11.81 -14.20 -27.17
N LEU A 50 -12.61 -14.46 -26.14
CA LEU A 50 -12.18 -14.39 -24.74
C LEU A 50 -11.52 -15.70 -24.32
N HIS A 51 -10.49 -15.59 -23.47
CA HIS A 51 -9.95 -16.75 -22.78
C HIS A 51 -11.08 -17.47 -22.01
N PRO A 52 -11.19 -18.82 -22.01
CA PRO A 52 -12.33 -19.55 -21.45
C PRO A 52 -12.69 -19.16 -20.01
N ARG A 53 -11.68 -18.95 -19.15
CA ARG A 53 -11.87 -18.47 -17.77
C ARG A 53 -12.49 -17.07 -17.69
N THR A 54 -12.11 -16.17 -18.60
CA THR A 54 -12.67 -14.81 -18.69
C THR A 54 -14.10 -14.86 -19.19
N ALA A 55 -14.38 -15.66 -20.23
CA ALA A 55 -15.74 -15.85 -20.74
C ALA A 55 -16.67 -16.38 -19.63
N ALA A 56 -16.24 -17.40 -18.89
CA ALA A 56 -17.01 -17.94 -17.76
C ALA A 56 -17.25 -16.89 -16.65
N MET A 57 -16.26 -16.06 -16.35
CA MET A 57 -16.41 -14.97 -15.37
C MET A 57 -17.48 -13.96 -15.83
N VAL A 58 -17.40 -13.49 -17.07
CA VAL A 58 -18.35 -12.51 -17.65
C VAL A 58 -19.76 -13.10 -17.71
N GLN A 59 -19.90 -14.36 -18.14
CA GLN A 59 -21.19 -15.05 -18.18
C GLN A 59 -21.85 -15.15 -16.79
N THR A 60 -21.03 -15.32 -15.74
CA THR A 60 -21.55 -15.44 -14.38
C THR A 60 -21.89 -14.08 -13.75
N ALA A 61 -21.20 -13.03 -14.16
CA ALA A 61 -21.45 -11.68 -13.64
C ALA A 61 -22.87 -11.22 -14.01
N GLN A 62 -23.53 -10.49 -13.11
CA GLN A 62 -24.77 -9.75 -13.37
C GLN A 62 -24.51 -8.25 -13.47
N SER A 63 -23.50 -7.73 -12.76
CA SER A 63 -23.15 -6.31 -12.80
C SER A 63 -21.65 -6.08 -12.77
N VAL A 64 -21.24 -4.89 -13.20
CA VAL A 64 -19.88 -4.38 -13.09
C VAL A 64 -19.91 -2.97 -12.50
N GLU A 65 -19.04 -2.71 -11.53
CA GLU A 65 -18.87 -1.41 -10.89
C GLU A 65 -17.39 -1.01 -10.94
N TRP A 66 -17.10 0.28 -10.77
CA TRP A 66 -15.74 0.79 -10.73
C TRP A 66 -15.58 1.95 -9.75
N ILE A 67 -14.34 2.13 -9.31
CA ILE A 67 -13.90 3.25 -8.48
C ILE A 67 -12.75 3.92 -9.22
N GLU A 68 -12.93 5.20 -9.54
CA GLU A 68 -11.90 6.04 -10.15
C GLU A 68 -10.85 6.44 -9.09
N VAL A 69 -9.60 6.51 -9.51
CA VAL A 69 -8.48 6.95 -8.66
C VAL A 69 -7.61 7.92 -9.44
N ARG A 70 -6.61 8.51 -8.77
CA ARG A 70 -5.80 9.59 -9.37
C ARG A 70 -4.74 9.06 -10.33
N ASN A 71 -4.27 7.83 -10.12
CA ASN A 71 -3.15 7.25 -10.86
C ASN A 71 -3.16 5.71 -10.82
N GLU A 72 -2.29 5.09 -11.61
CA GLU A 72 -2.18 3.62 -11.71
C GLU A 72 -1.73 2.95 -10.41
N VAL A 73 -0.94 3.65 -9.60
CA VAL A 73 -0.45 3.15 -8.30
C VAL A 73 -1.61 2.98 -7.33
N GLU A 74 -2.51 3.95 -7.25
CA GLU A 74 -3.72 3.85 -6.45
C GLU A 74 -4.66 2.76 -6.96
N ALA A 75 -4.76 2.58 -8.27
CA ALA A 75 -5.59 1.54 -8.87
C ALA A 75 -5.09 0.14 -8.47
N LEU A 76 -3.76 -0.05 -8.46
CA LEU A 76 -3.10 -1.27 -7.99
C LEU A 76 -3.34 -1.52 -6.50
N ILE A 77 -3.19 -0.49 -5.65
CA ILE A 77 -3.44 -0.59 -4.21
C ILE A 77 -4.89 -0.96 -3.91
N LEU A 78 -5.83 -0.33 -4.62
CA LEU A 78 -7.26 -0.54 -4.45
C LEU A 78 -7.68 -1.94 -4.90
N GLU A 79 -7.23 -2.38 -6.08
CA GLU A 79 -7.47 -3.74 -6.58
C GLU A 79 -7.02 -4.78 -5.56
N HIS A 80 -5.78 -4.67 -5.08
CA HIS A 80 -5.24 -5.60 -4.10
C HIS A 80 -6.05 -5.60 -2.79
N SER A 81 -6.44 -4.43 -2.31
CA SER A 81 -7.29 -4.30 -1.11
C SER A 81 -8.64 -5.00 -1.29
N LEU A 82 -9.28 -4.81 -2.44
CA LEU A 82 -10.57 -5.43 -2.78
C LEU A 82 -10.46 -6.95 -2.97
N ILE A 83 -9.37 -7.45 -3.59
CA ILE A 83 -9.11 -8.88 -3.71
C ILE A 83 -8.94 -9.51 -2.32
N LYS A 84 -8.21 -8.86 -1.41
CA LYS A 84 -8.06 -9.34 -0.03
C LYS A 84 -9.36 -9.28 0.76
N GLN A 85 -10.18 -8.25 0.57
CA GLN A 85 -11.45 -8.11 1.28
C GLN A 85 -12.48 -9.15 0.84
N HIS A 86 -12.58 -9.42 -0.47
CA HIS A 86 -13.67 -10.22 -1.02
C HIS A 86 -13.30 -11.65 -1.40
N HIS A 87 -12.00 -11.97 -1.49
CA HIS A 87 -11.49 -13.26 -1.97
C HIS A 87 -12.21 -13.80 -3.23
N PRO A 88 -12.36 -12.98 -4.28
CA PRO A 88 -13.16 -13.31 -5.46
C PRO A 88 -12.70 -14.59 -6.15
N ARG A 89 -13.63 -15.50 -6.43
CA ARG A 89 -13.34 -16.84 -6.96
C ARG A 89 -12.65 -16.86 -8.32
N PHE A 90 -12.85 -15.84 -9.17
CA PHE A 90 -12.23 -15.79 -10.49
C PHE A 90 -10.84 -15.16 -10.48
N ASN A 91 -10.44 -14.43 -9.43
CA ASN A 91 -9.07 -13.95 -9.31
C ASN A 91 -8.10 -15.11 -9.05
N VAL A 92 -6.93 -15.06 -9.67
CA VAL A 92 -5.86 -16.00 -9.34
C VAL A 92 -5.40 -15.69 -7.92
N ARG A 93 -5.41 -16.71 -7.05
CA ARG A 93 -4.85 -16.59 -5.71
C ARG A 93 -3.33 -16.44 -5.84
N LEU A 94 -2.84 -15.23 -5.66
CA LEU A 94 -1.41 -14.98 -5.53
C LEU A 94 -0.93 -15.62 -4.22
N ARG A 95 0.15 -16.41 -4.28
CA ARG A 95 0.74 -17.07 -3.09
C ARG A 95 1.37 -16.07 -2.09
N ASP A 96 1.69 -14.86 -2.53
CA ASP A 96 2.30 -13.84 -1.68
C ASP A 96 1.21 -12.97 -1.03
N ASP A 97 0.91 -13.25 0.23
CA ASP A 97 -0.10 -12.52 1.03
C ASP A 97 0.48 -11.25 1.70
N LYS A 98 1.62 -10.74 1.22
CA LYS A 98 2.22 -9.54 1.83
C LYS A 98 1.36 -8.31 1.59
N SER A 99 0.87 -7.71 2.67
CA SER A 99 0.29 -6.37 2.65
C SER A 99 1.32 -5.34 2.21
N TYR A 100 0.90 -4.31 1.47
CA TYR A 100 1.81 -3.23 1.06
C TYR A 100 2.43 -2.54 2.28
N PRO A 101 3.74 -2.23 2.24
CA PRO A 101 4.42 -1.54 3.32
C PRO A 101 3.97 -0.08 3.44
N PHE A 102 4.11 0.43 4.66
CA PHE A 102 3.94 1.82 5.01
C PHE A 102 5.24 2.33 5.64
N LEU A 103 5.53 3.61 5.49
CA LEU A 103 6.43 4.30 6.39
C LEU A 103 5.63 4.72 7.62
N ALA A 104 6.07 4.27 8.78
CA ALA A 104 5.44 4.51 10.06
C ALA A 104 6.36 5.37 10.93
N VAL A 105 5.85 6.49 11.43
CA VAL A 105 6.54 7.37 12.37
C VAL A 105 5.79 7.31 13.70
N THR A 106 6.40 6.72 14.72
CA THR A 106 5.78 6.63 16.05
C THR A 106 5.66 8.03 16.65
N VAL A 107 4.60 8.32 17.39
CA VAL A 107 4.42 9.60 18.11
C VAL A 107 4.16 9.38 19.60
N ASP A 108 4.11 8.12 20.02
CA ASP A 108 3.87 7.65 21.39
C ASP A 108 5.16 7.22 22.11
N GLU A 109 6.33 7.37 21.47
CA GLU A 109 7.64 7.06 22.06
C GLU A 109 8.36 8.36 22.43
N ASP A 110 9.10 8.39 23.55
CA ASP A 110 9.93 9.55 23.98
C ASP A 110 10.87 10.04 22.86
N TYR A 111 11.37 9.09 22.07
CA TYR A 111 12.14 9.33 20.86
C TYR A 111 11.44 8.63 19.69
N PRO A 112 10.55 9.35 18.98
CA PRO A 112 9.88 8.88 17.77
C PRO A 112 10.82 8.18 16.78
N ARG A 113 10.37 7.10 16.17
CA ARG A 113 11.15 6.37 15.18
C ARG A 113 10.43 6.27 13.84
N ALA A 114 11.20 6.30 12.77
CA ALA A 114 10.74 6.04 11.41
C ALA A 114 11.05 4.59 11.02
N VAL A 115 10.03 3.81 10.65
CA VAL A 115 10.19 2.40 10.29
C VAL A 115 9.32 2.02 9.09
N VAL A 116 9.86 1.18 8.21
CA VAL A 116 9.07 0.55 7.16
C VAL A 116 8.40 -0.70 7.75
N MET A 117 7.08 -0.74 7.77
CA MET A 117 6.32 -1.88 8.31
C MET A 117 5.20 -2.36 7.39
N ARG A 118 4.80 -3.61 7.57
CA ARG A 118 3.63 -4.23 6.93
C ARG A 118 2.63 -4.64 8.01
N GLY A 119 1.36 -4.74 7.64
CA GLY A 119 0.30 -5.22 8.54
C GLY A 119 -0.46 -4.10 9.23
N THR A 120 -0.99 -4.42 10.42
CA THR A 120 -1.99 -3.60 11.10
C THR A 120 -1.41 -2.29 11.62
N LYS A 121 -2.11 -1.19 11.33
CA LYS A 121 -1.82 0.14 11.87
C LYS A 121 -2.08 0.16 13.38
N ARG A 122 -1.24 0.87 14.12
CA ARG A 122 -1.32 1.05 15.57
C ARG A 122 -1.71 2.50 15.87
N LYS A 123 -2.36 2.71 17.01
CA LYS A 123 -2.60 4.07 17.53
C LYS A 123 -1.26 4.71 17.91
N GLY A 124 -1.20 6.04 17.92
CA GLY A 124 0.05 6.75 18.25
C GLY A 124 1.13 6.61 17.18
N THR A 125 0.76 6.40 15.91
CA THR A 125 1.73 6.31 14.81
C THR A 125 1.16 6.99 13.56
N ARG A 126 1.96 7.85 12.93
CA ARG A 126 1.67 8.46 11.63
C ARG A 126 2.07 7.47 10.54
N TYR A 127 1.19 7.25 9.56
CA TYR A 127 1.41 6.30 8.47
C TYR A 127 1.40 7.00 7.13
N PHE A 128 2.43 6.77 6.33
CA PHE A 128 2.55 7.21 4.94
C PHE A 128 2.53 5.99 4.01
N GLY A 129 1.86 6.12 2.87
CA GLY A 129 1.61 5.01 1.94
C GLY A 129 0.15 4.56 1.92
N PRO A 130 -0.14 3.34 1.42
CA PRO A 130 0.77 2.22 1.18
C PRO A 130 1.65 2.37 -0.06
N TYR A 131 2.83 1.75 -0.05
CA TYR A 131 3.78 1.79 -1.17
C TYR A 131 3.77 0.46 -1.94
N PRO A 132 3.52 0.46 -3.27
CA PRO A 132 3.53 -0.77 -4.06
C PRO A 132 4.87 -1.48 -4.06
N HIS A 133 5.95 -0.70 -4.06
CA HIS A 133 7.32 -1.15 -4.17
C HIS A 133 8.03 -0.98 -2.83
N ALA A 134 8.33 -2.10 -2.17
CA ALA A 134 8.97 -2.10 -0.86
C ALA A 134 10.42 -1.59 -0.85
N TRP A 135 11.11 -1.68 -1.99
CA TRP A 135 12.46 -1.13 -2.14
C TRP A 135 12.42 0.39 -2.16
N ALA A 136 11.47 0.99 -2.91
CA ALA A 136 11.35 2.43 -3.06
C ALA A 136 11.18 3.13 -1.71
N ILE A 137 10.31 2.61 -0.84
CA ILE A 137 10.11 3.22 0.49
C ILE A 137 11.32 3.07 1.42
N ARG A 138 12.14 2.01 1.24
CA ARG A 138 13.38 1.86 2.02
C ARG A 138 14.44 2.86 1.56
N GLU A 139 14.56 3.09 0.25
CA GLU A 139 15.45 4.12 -0.28
C GLU A 139 15.00 5.53 0.12
N THR A 140 13.69 5.80 0.05
CA THR A 140 13.14 7.07 0.55
C THR A 140 13.48 7.29 2.02
N LEU A 141 13.28 6.27 2.87
CA LEU A 141 13.67 6.37 4.27
C LEU A 141 15.19 6.60 4.41
N ASP A 142 16.03 5.89 3.66
CA ASP A 142 17.49 6.07 3.71
C ASP A 142 17.92 7.50 3.37
N LEU A 143 17.26 8.12 2.40
CA LEU A 143 17.48 9.51 2.01
C LEU A 143 17.01 10.48 3.11
N LEU A 144 15.80 10.28 3.64
CA LEU A 144 15.25 11.11 4.70
C LEU A 144 16.16 11.13 5.94
N LEU A 145 16.74 9.98 6.31
CA LEU A 145 17.61 9.87 7.48
C LEU A 145 18.92 10.68 7.38
N ARG A 146 19.34 11.07 6.18
CA ARG A 146 20.52 11.93 5.99
C ARG A 146 20.24 13.39 6.31
N THR A 147 18.99 13.82 6.12
CA THR A 147 18.55 15.19 6.38
C THR A 147 17.93 15.30 7.78
N PHE A 148 17.20 14.27 8.19
CA PHE A 148 16.48 14.20 9.46
C PHE A 148 16.93 12.92 10.19
N PRO A 149 18.01 12.97 10.99
CA PRO A 149 18.63 11.79 11.59
C PRO A 149 17.81 11.25 12.78
N VAL A 150 16.57 10.83 12.50
CA VAL A 150 15.67 10.15 13.44
C VAL A 150 16.04 8.68 13.56
N ARG A 151 15.68 8.05 14.67
CA ARG A 151 16.07 6.65 14.89
C ARG A 151 15.16 5.73 14.08
N THR A 152 15.68 4.56 13.72
CA THR A 152 14.89 3.48 13.07
C THR A 152 14.95 2.16 13.85
N CYS A 153 15.74 2.13 14.92
CA CYS A 153 15.93 0.93 15.74
C CYS A 153 14.67 0.60 16.55
N SER A 154 14.46 -0.68 16.82
CA SER A 154 13.41 -1.13 17.74
C SER A 154 13.69 -0.63 19.16
N GLN A 155 12.64 -0.53 19.99
CA GLN A 155 12.78 -0.13 21.39
C GLN A 155 13.78 -1.02 22.16
N GLY A 156 13.82 -2.32 21.86
CA GLY A 156 14.79 -3.25 22.45
C GLY A 156 16.24 -2.86 22.15
N LYS A 157 16.55 -2.54 20.88
CA LYS A 157 17.88 -2.06 20.48
C LYS A 157 18.22 -0.71 21.10
N PHE A 158 17.25 0.21 21.17
CA PHE A 158 17.45 1.50 21.82
C PHE A 158 17.84 1.33 23.30
N ASN A 159 17.08 0.52 24.04
CA ASN A 159 17.35 0.26 25.46
C ASN A 159 18.69 -0.45 25.67
N GLN A 160 19.09 -1.34 24.76
CA GLN A 160 20.38 -2.01 24.79
C GLN A 160 21.54 -1.00 24.67
N HIS A 161 21.51 -0.13 23.65
CA HIS A 161 22.56 0.88 23.44
C HIS A 161 22.61 1.91 24.57
N LYS A 162 21.45 2.28 25.14
CA LYS A 162 21.37 3.14 26.33
C LYS A 162 22.09 2.52 27.54
N ARG A 163 21.90 1.22 27.78
CA ARG A 163 22.59 0.51 28.88
C ARG A 163 24.09 0.37 28.66
N LEU A 164 24.51 0.18 27.41
CA LEU A 164 25.93 0.04 27.06
C LEU A 164 26.67 1.39 27.06
N GLY A 165 25.95 2.52 27.04
CA GLY A 165 26.56 3.84 26.89
C GLY A 165 27.28 4.03 25.54
N ARG A 166 26.97 3.18 24.54
CA ARG A 166 27.63 3.19 23.23
C ARG A 166 26.61 3.27 22.10
N PRO A 167 26.75 4.23 21.16
CA PRO A 167 25.83 4.35 20.04
C PRO A 167 25.97 3.20 19.03
N CYS A 168 24.98 3.05 18.15
CA CYS A 168 25.00 2.04 17.09
C CYS A 168 25.66 2.57 15.81
N LEU A 169 25.80 1.69 14.79
CA LEU A 169 26.37 2.06 13.50
C LEU A 169 25.66 3.27 12.86
N LEU A 170 24.32 3.36 12.94
CA LEU A 170 23.58 4.45 12.28
C LEU A 170 23.98 5.83 12.81
N PHE A 171 24.42 5.94 14.06
CA PHE A 171 24.95 7.20 14.58
C PHE A 171 26.30 7.52 13.95
N HIS A 172 27.21 6.55 13.88
CA HIS A 172 28.54 6.75 13.31
C HIS A 172 28.54 7.06 11.81
N ILE A 173 27.46 6.70 11.10
CA ILE A 173 27.26 7.05 9.68
C ILE A 173 26.25 8.18 9.48
N GLU A 174 25.97 8.94 10.55
CA GLU A 174 25.16 10.18 10.52
C GLU A 174 23.70 9.98 10.05
N LYS A 175 23.17 8.77 10.17
CA LYS A 175 21.75 8.44 9.88
C LYS A 175 20.86 8.41 11.13
N CYS A 176 21.42 8.71 12.29
CA CYS A 176 20.73 8.76 13.57
C CYS A 176 21.48 9.72 14.48
N SER A 177 20.79 10.60 15.17
CA SER A 177 21.37 11.61 16.07
C SER A 177 21.76 11.07 17.45
N GLY A 178 21.70 9.75 17.66
CA GLY A 178 22.19 9.11 18.89
C GLY A 178 21.41 9.39 20.19
N PRO A 179 20.06 9.52 20.19
CA PRO A 179 19.30 9.82 21.42
C PRO A 179 19.41 8.77 22.53
N CYS A 180 19.81 7.54 22.20
CA CYS A 180 20.00 6.47 23.19
C CYS A 180 21.15 6.72 24.16
N VAL A 181 22.13 7.54 23.76
CA VAL A 181 23.33 7.85 24.54
C VAL A 181 23.45 9.35 24.86
N GLY A 182 22.44 10.15 24.55
CA GLY A 182 22.40 11.57 24.90
C GLY A 182 23.18 12.50 23.98
N GLU A 183 23.55 12.05 22.78
CA GLU A 183 24.32 12.85 21.79
C GLU A 183 23.48 13.97 21.14
N VAL A 184 22.16 13.97 21.35
CA VAL A 184 21.23 14.97 20.83
C VAL A 184 20.29 15.39 21.94
N GLN A 185 20.01 16.69 22.01
CA GLN A 185 19.02 17.23 22.93
C GLN A 185 17.60 16.82 22.52
N PRO A 186 16.69 16.54 23.47
CA PRO A 186 15.32 16.13 23.16
C PRO A 186 14.58 17.10 22.22
N GLU A 187 14.80 18.40 22.37
CA GLU A 187 14.15 19.45 21.58
C GLU A 187 14.61 19.41 20.12
N VAL A 188 15.93 19.31 19.89
CA VAL A 188 16.52 19.18 18.55
C VAL A 188 16.04 17.89 17.87
N TYR A 189 15.92 16.81 18.65
CA TYR A 189 15.36 15.56 18.12
C TYR A 189 13.90 15.70 17.71
N ALA A 190 13.09 16.39 18.53
CA ALA A 190 11.69 16.65 18.23
C ALA A 190 11.55 17.46 16.93
N ASP A 191 12.44 18.43 16.68
CA ASP A 191 12.49 19.19 15.43
C ASP A 191 12.77 18.29 14.21
N HIS A 192 13.74 17.36 14.31
CA HIS A 192 13.99 16.39 13.24
C HIS A 192 12.75 15.56 12.92
N VAL A 193 11.96 15.19 13.94
CA VAL A 193 10.73 14.40 13.76
C VAL A 193 9.59 15.24 13.19
N ALA A 194 9.47 16.51 13.61
CA ALA A 194 8.42 17.41 13.15
C ALA A 194 8.58 17.78 11.67
N GLN A 195 9.83 17.85 11.19
CA GLN A 195 10.16 18.14 9.79
C GLN A 195 10.10 16.90 8.86
N LEU A 196 9.83 15.72 9.43
CA LEU A 196 9.67 14.44 8.73
C LEU A 196 8.23 14.22 8.22
#